data_AF-A0ABD3VU81-F1
#
_entry.id   AF-A0ABD3VU81-F1
#
_cell.length_a   1.000
_cell.length_b   1.000
_cell.length_c   1.000
_cell.angle_alpha   90.00
_cell.angle_beta   90.00
_cell.angle_gamma   90.00
#
_symmetry.space_group_name_H-M   'P 1'
#
loop_
_entity.id
_entity.type
_entity.pdbx_description
1 polymer ?
#
loop_
_entity_poly.entity_id
_entity_poly.type
_entity_poly.pdbx_seq_one_letter_code
_entity_poly.pdbx_strand_id
1 'polypeptide(L)'
;AETTKTTTLAGHLILTNGSADTTKTTTLAGHLILTNGSAETTKTTTLAGHLILTNGSAETTKTTTLAGHLILTNGSAETTKTTTLAGHLILTDGSAETTKTTTLAGHLILSN
;
A
#
# COMPACT_ATOMS: atom_id res chain seq x y z
N ALA A 1 -10.69 -9.50 4.95
CA ALA A 1 -10.95 -10.42 3.82
C ALA A 1 -9.64 -11.11 3.48
N GLU A 2 -9.63 -12.45 3.52
CA GLU A 2 -8.42 -13.23 3.24
C GLU A 2 -8.51 -13.82 1.83
N THR A 3 -7.47 -13.64 1.02
CA THR A 3 -7.40 -14.26 -0.31
C THR A 3 -6.14 -15.11 -0.46
N THR A 4 -6.33 -16.35 -0.94
CA THR A 4 -5.27 -17.38 -1.06
C THR A 4 -4.87 -17.70 -2.51
N LYS A 5 -5.48 -17.00 -3.48
CA LYS A 5 -5.24 -17.15 -4.93
C LYS A 5 -4.74 -15.84 -5.52
N THR A 6 -4.14 -15.90 -6.72
CA THR A 6 -3.86 -14.69 -7.52
C THR A 6 -5.16 -13.95 -7.74
N THR A 7 -5.26 -12.74 -7.23
CA THR A 7 -6.45 -11.90 -7.29
C THR A 7 -6.13 -10.69 -8.15
N THR A 8 -6.87 -10.54 -9.24
CA THR A 8 -6.89 -9.31 -10.02
C THR A 8 -8.16 -8.57 -9.67
N LEU A 9 -8.02 -7.37 -9.13
CA LEU A 9 -9.15 -6.51 -8.81
C LEU A 9 -9.05 -5.26 -9.69
N ALA A 10 -10.14 -4.92 -10.35
CA ALA A 10 -10.29 -3.67 -11.08
C ALA A 10 -11.41 -2.86 -10.42
N GLY A 11 -11.15 -1.59 -10.11
CA GLY A 11 -12.11 -0.69 -9.46
C GLY A 11 -11.67 -0.21 -8.08
N HIS A 12 -12.61 -0.09 -7.15
CA HIS A 12 -12.37 0.45 -5.81
C HIS A 12 -12.56 -0.65 -4.77
N LEU A 13 -11.56 -0.81 -3.90
CA LEU A 13 -11.67 -1.60 -2.67
C LEU A 13 -11.61 -0.62 -1.49
N ILE A 14 -12.68 -0.56 -0.71
CA ILE A 14 -12.79 0.30 0.46
C ILE A 14 -13.00 -0.58 1.68
N LEU A 15 -12.15 -0.42 2.68
CA LEU A 15 -12.22 -1.17 3.93
C LEU A 15 -12.20 -0.21 5.12
N THR A 16 -13.25 -0.25 5.93
CA THR A 16 -13.39 0.54 7.16
C THR A 16 -13.37 -0.39 8.37
N ASN A 17 -12.49 -0.14 9.35
CA ASN A 17 -12.30 -1.00 10.53
C ASN A 17 -12.06 -2.49 10.19
N GLY A 18 -11.44 -2.76 9.05
CA GLY A 18 -11.26 -4.13 8.53
C GLY A 18 -9.80 -4.43 8.23
N SER A 19 -9.45 -5.72 8.23
CA SER A 19 -8.16 -6.21 7.72
C SER A 19 -8.27 -6.76 6.31
N ALA A 20 -7.28 -6.50 5.46
CA ALA A 20 -7.08 -7.17 4.18
C ALA A 20 -5.77 -7.95 4.19
N ASP A 21 -5.86 -9.28 4.16
CA ASP A 21 -4.68 -10.15 4.19
C ASP A 21 -4.56 -10.87 2.84
N THR A 22 -3.42 -10.67 2.19
CA THR A 22 -3.15 -11.27 0.88
C THR A 22 -1.85 -12.09 0.89
N THR A 23 -1.98 -13.39 0.65
CA THR A 23 -0.88 -14.36 0.74
C THR A 23 -0.21 -14.64 -0.62
N LYS A 24 -0.79 -14.18 -1.73
CA LYS A 24 -0.29 -14.35 -3.11
C LYS A 24 -0.32 -13.05 -3.93
N THR A 25 0.20 -13.11 -5.16
CA THR A 25 0.33 -11.96 -6.06
C THR A 25 -1.01 -11.29 -6.28
N THR A 26 -1.11 -10.02 -5.89
CA THR A 26 -2.30 -9.20 -6.09
C THR A 26 -1.98 -8.15 -7.13
N THR A 27 -2.79 -8.08 -8.19
CA THR A 27 -2.78 -6.95 -9.13
C THR A 27 -4.04 -6.15 -8.91
N LEU A 28 -3.91 -4.92 -8.43
CA LEU A 28 -5.03 -4.00 -8.30
C LEU A 28 -4.86 -2.89 -9.32
N ALA A 29 -5.88 -2.69 -10.15
CA ALA A 29 -6.01 -1.54 -11.04
C ALA A 29 -7.16 -0.66 -10.54
N GLY A 30 -6.85 0.47 -9.91
CA GLY A 30 -7.83 1.39 -9.33
C GLY A 30 -7.42 1.91 -7.96
N HIS A 31 -8.36 1.95 -7.01
CA HIS A 31 -8.11 2.56 -5.70
C HIS A 31 -8.28 1.52 -4.58
N LEU A 32 -7.30 1.46 -3.69
CA LEU A 32 -7.40 0.79 -2.39
C LEU A 32 -7.46 1.87 -1.31
N ILE A 33 -8.54 1.87 -0.53
CA ILE A 33 -8.77 2.81 0.55
C ILE A 33 -8.97 2.02 1.84
N LEU A 34 -8.09 2.22 2.81
CA LEU A 34 -8.20 1.65 4.16
C LEU A 34 -8.38 2.78 5.17
N THR A 35 -9.42 2.66 5.99
CA THR A 35 -9.70 3.59 7.09
C THR A 35 -9.81 2.82 8.40
N ASN A 36 -9.01 3.18 9.42
CA ASN A 36 -8.92 2.44 10.68
C ASN A 36 -8.68 0.93 10.47
N GLY A 37 -7.97 0.56 9.41
CA GLY A 37 -7.79 -0.83 9.00
C GLY A 37 -6.33 -1.21 8.86
N SER A 38 -6.08 -2.52 8.75
CA SER A 38 -4.76 -3.07 8.46
C SER A 38 -4.75 -3.75 7.10
N ALA A 39 -3.65 -3.66 6.38
CA ALA A 39 -3.40 -4.50 5.22
C ALA A 39 -2.08 -5.24 5.40
N GLU A 40 -2.12 -6.57 5.37
CA GLU A 40 -0.91 -7.39 5.35
C GLU A 40 -0.75 -8.06 3.98
N THR A 41 0.43 -7.92 3.38
CA THR A 41 0.76 -8.58 2.12
C THR A 41 2.07 -9.33 2.19
N THR A 42 2.01 -10.66 2.09
CA THR A 42 3.17 -11.53 2.24
C THR A 42 3.98 -11.71 0.94
N LYS A 43 3.41 -11.34 -0.23
CA LYS A 43 4.02 -11.53 -1.57
C LYS A 43 3.95 -10.27 -2.45
N THR A 44 4.23 -10.41 -3.75
CA THR A 44 4.34 -9.30 -4.70
C THR A 44 2.99 -8.62 -4.92
N THR A 45 2.92 -7.31 -4.65
CA THR A 45 1.75 -6.49 -4.99
C THR A 45 2.12 -5.58 -6.14
N THR A 46 1.29 -5.58 -7.18
CA THR A 46 1.33 -4.56 -8.22
C THR A 46 0.05 -3.75 -8.13
N LEU A 47 0.16 -2.50 -7.73
CA LEU A 47 -0.97 -1.58 -7.71
C LEU A 47 -0.77 -0.54 -8.80
N ALA A 48 -1.74 -0.41 -9.69
CA ALA A 48 -1.86 0.66 -10.65
C ALA A 48 -3.03 1.56 -10.24
N GLY A 49 -2.75 2.74 -9.71
CA GLY A 49 -3.73 3.70 -9.23
C GLY A 49 -3.36 4.29 -7.88
N HIS A 50 -4.28 4.29 -6.92
CA HIS A 50 -4.07 4.97 -5.64
C HIS A 50 -4.20 4.00 -4.47
N LEU A 51 -3.24 4.06 -3.55
CA LEU A 51 -3.34 3.47 -2.21
C LEU A 51 -3.51 4.60 -1.21
N ILE A 52 -4.61 4.58 -0.47
CA ILE A 52 -4.94 5.57 0.55
C ILE A 52 -5.11 4.84 1.89
N LEU A 53 -4.30 5.19 2.87
CA LEU A 53 -4.39 4.72 4.24
C LEU A 53 -4.72 5.88 5.16
N THR A 54 -5.78 5.75 5.95
CA THR A 54 -6.17 6.73 6.97
C THR A 54 -6.30 6.02 8.31
N ASN A 55 -5.55 6.46 9.33
CA ASN A 55 -5.53 5.83 10.65
C ASN A 55 -5.30 4.30 10.60
N GLY A 56 -4.54 3.84 9.62
CA GLY A 56 -4.34 2.42 9.35
C GLY A 56 -2.88 2.05 9.22
N SER A 57 -2.61 0.75 9.18
CA SER A 57 -1.27 0.21 8.93
C SER A 57 -1.26 -0.64 7.66
N ALA A 58 -0.16 -0.59 6.92
CA ALA A 58 0.11 -1.49 5.81
C ALA A 58 1.47 -2.16 6.00
N GLU A 59 1.51 -3.48 6.02
CA GLU A 59 2.75 -4.25 6.08
C GLU A 59 2.95 -5.06 4.81
N THR A 60 4.14 -4.97 4.22
CA THR A 60 4.50 -5.78 3.04
C THR A 60 5.87 -6.44 3.16
N THR A 61 5.92 -7.77 3.07
CA THR A 61 7.16 -8.53 3.35
C THR A 61 8.11 -8.66 2.16
N LYS A 62 7.64 -8.51 0.91
CA LYS A 62 8.43 -8.84 -0.29
C LYS A 62 8.64 -7.72 -1.30
N THR A 63 7.65 -7.43 -2.13
CA THR A 63 7.86 -6.52 -3.26
C THR A 63 6.58 -5.78 -3.55
N THR A 64 6.63 -4.45 -3.43
CA THR A 64 5.53 -3.58 -3.80
C THR A 64 5.95 -2.75 -4.99
N THR A 65 5.24 -2.89 -6.11
CA THR A 65 5.33 -1.96 -7.23
C THR A 65 4.03 -1.17 -7.28
N LEU A 66 4.12 0.14 -7.09
CA LEU A 66 2.99 1.05 -7.20
C LEU A 66 3.21 2.00 -8.38
N ALA A 67 2.31 1.94 -9.36
CA ALA A 67 2.18 2.92 -10.42
C ALA A 67 1.03 3.87 -10.06
N GLY A 68 1.33 5.05 -9.53
CA GLY A 68 0.36 6.07 -9.16
C GLY A 68 0.66 6.75 -7.82
N HIS A 69 -0.30 6.79 -6.90
CA HIS A 69 -0.17 7.57 -5.66
C HIS A 69 -0.28 6.69 -4.42
N LEU A 70 0.61 6.91 -3.45
CA LEU A 70 0.53 6.39 -2.10
C LEU A 70 0.25 7.56 -1.16
N ILE A 71 -0.86 7.51 -0.44
CA ILE A 71 -1.29 8.55 0.51
C ILE A 71 -1.47 7.91 1.87
N LEU A 72 -0.72 8.37 2.86
CA LEU A 72 -0.83 7.96 4.26
C LEU A 72 -1.26 9.17 5.10
N THR A 73 -2.36 9.04 5.82
CA THR A 73 -2.86 10.04 6.76
C THR A 73 -2.97 9.42 8.15
N ASN A 74 -2.17 9.90 9.11
CA ASN A 74 -2.12 9.39 10.48
C ASN A 74 -2.00 7.86 10.55
N GLY A 75 -1.22 7.30 9.62
CA GLY A 75 -1.06 5.86 9.43
C GLY A 75 0.39 5.49 9.14
N SER A 76 0.68 4.20 9.15
CA SER A 76 2.03 3.67 8.91
C SER A 76 2.06 2.71 7.73
N ALA A 77 3.17 2.70 6.99
CA ALA A 77 3.47 1.66 6.03
C ALA A 77 4.87 1.10 6.28
N GLU A 78 4.97 -0.22 6.43
CA GLU A 78 6.25 -0.91 6.59
C GLU A 78 6.48 -1.87 5.42
N THR A 79 7.70 -1.83 4.85
CA THR A 79 8.10 -2.77 3.80
C THR A 79 9.47 -3.39 4.07
N THR A 80 9.52 -4.72 4.16
CA THR A 80 10.75 -5.42 4.59
C THR A 80 11.81 -5.57 3.49
N LYS A 81 11.43 -5.53 2.20
CA LYS A 81 12.34 -5.93 1.10
C LYS A 81 12.50 -4.91 -0.02
N THR A 82 11.48 -4.64 -0.82
CA THR A 82 11.64 -3.74 -1.96
C THR A 82 10.36 -2.98 -2.24
N THR A 83 10.44 -1.66 -2.20
CA THR A 83 9.35 -0.77 -2.63
C THR A 83 9.81 0.00 -3.84
N THR A 84 9.09 -0.14 -4.95
CA THR A 84 9.22 0.76 -6.11
C THR A 84 7.93 1.52 -6.28
N LEU A 85 8.00 2.83 -6.10
CA LEU A 85 6.89 3.74 -6.34
C LEU A 85 7.22 4.62 -7.53
N ALA A 86 6.41 4.52 -8.58
CA ALA A 86 6.41 5.45 -9.70
C ALA A 86 5.19 6.37 -9.56
N GLY A 87 5.41 7.63 -9.19
CA GLY A 87 4.38 8.64 -8.98
C GLY A 87 4.57 9.43 -7.67
N HIS A 88 3.55 9.54 -6.84
CA HIS A 88 3.59 10.41 -5.65
C HIS A 88 3.49 9.62 -4.35
N LEU A 89 4.34 9.95 -3.40
CA LEU A 89 4.24 9.53 -2.00
C LEU A 89 3.84 10.73 -1.15
N ILE A 90 2.69 10.67 -0.49
CA ILE A 90 2.15 11.73 0.36
C ILE A 90 2.00 11.15 1.78
N LEU A 91 2.71 11.72 2.75
CA LEU A 91 2.57 11.41 4.17
C LEU A 91 2.01 12.65 4.87
N THR A 92 0.93 12.47 5.63
CA THR A 92 0.32 13.48 6.50
C THR A 92 0.18 12.87 7.88
N ASP A 93 0.95 13.33 8.86
CA ASP A 93 1.00 12.73 10.21
C ASP A 93 1.29 11.21 10.22
N GLY A 94 1.89 10.71 9.14
CA GLY A 94 2.13 9.29 8.92
C GLY A 94 3.61 8.95 8.83
N SER A 95 3.91 7.65 8.80
CA SER A 95 5.27 7.15 8.62
C SER A 95 5.33 6.10 7.51
N ALA A 96 6.46 6.05 6.80
CA ALA A 96 6.75 5.00 5.84
C ALA A 96 8.17 4.49 6.10
N GLU A 97 8.29 3.23 6.50
CA GLU A 97 9.56 2.58 6.75
C GLU A 97 9.85 1.50 5.70
N THR A 98 11.12 1.38 5.32
CA THR A 98 11.56 0.30 4.43
C THR A 98 12.93 -0.19 4.85
N THR A 99 13.04 -1.50 5.12
CA THR A 99 14.22 -2.10 5.75
C THR A 99 15.37 -2.36 4.78
N LYS A 100 15.12 -2.42 3.47
CA LYS A 100 16.12 -2.84 2.47
C LYS A 100 16.31 -1.85 1.34
N THR A 101 15.29 -1.63 0.52
CA THR A 101 15.44 -0.79 -0.67
C THR A 101 14.13 -0.09 -1.02
N THR A 102 14.19 1.23 -1.07
CA THR A 102 13.11 2.09 -1.59
C THR A 102 13.62 2.79 -2.83
N THR A 103 12.84 2.72 -3.90
CA THR A 103 13.03 3.57 -5.08
C THR A 103 11.74 4.35 -5.29
N LEU A 104 11.85 5.67 -5.17
CA LEU A 104 10.79 6.60 -5.53
C LEU A 104 11.18 7.30 -6.83
N ALA A 105 10.43 7.03 -7.89
CA ALA A 105 10.47 7.76 -9.13
C ALA A 105 9.26 8.71 -9.18
N GLY A 106 9.45 9.93 -8.67
CA GLY A 106 8.44 10.99 -8.66
C GLY A 106 8.57 11.89 -7.44
N HIS A 107 7.46 12.28 -6.81
CA HIS A 107 7.46 13.27 -5.74
C HIS A 107 7.20 12.66 -4.37
N LEU A 108 7.91 13.19 -3.37
CA LEU A 108 7.68 12.95 -1.95
C LEU A 108 7.12 14.21 -1.30
N ILE A 109 5.97 14.11 -0.66
CA ILE A 109 5.31 15.18 0.09
C ILE A 109 5.15 14.72 1.54
N LEU A 110 5.73 15.47 2.48
CA LEU A 110 5.58 15.25 3.92
C LEU A 110 4.86 16.45 4.53
N SER A 111 3.79 16.17 5.26
CA SER A 111 3.07 17.09 6.15
C SER A 111 3.00 16.46 7.53
N ASN A 112 3.27 17.28 8.55
CA ASN A 112 3.04 16.98 9.97
C ASN A 112 1.98 17.95 10.53
#